data_AF-A0A0S8I8Q6-F1
#
_entry.id   AF-A0A0S8I8Q6-F1
#
_cell.length_a   1.000
_cell.length_b   1.000
_cell.length_c   1.000
_cell.angle_alpha   90.00
_cell.angle_beta   90.00
_cell.angle_gamma   90.00
#
_symmetry.space_group_name_H-M   'P 1'
#
loop_
_entity.id
_entity.type
_entity.pdbx_description
1 polymer ?
#
loop_
_entity_poly.entity_id
_entity_poly.type
_entity_poly.pdbx_seq_one_letter_code
_entity_poly.pdbx_strand_id
1 'polypeptide(L)'
;MELREGLNKMGLKVDFTSLRDRPVDMALLVNGCKHACLEAKSLKAGRGRLKISVRGEMVDDQYVGEGDLPKILIQRISSFL
;
A
#
# COMPACT_ATOMS: atom_id res chain seq x y z
N MET A 1 -12.64 0.47 -5.64
CA MET A 1 -12.71 1.95 -5.79
C MET A 1 -12.54 2.69 -4.46
N GLU A 2 -12.76 2.02 -3.33
CA GLU A 2 -12.83 2.64 -2.00
C GLU A 2 -11.56 3.35 -1.52
N LEU A 3 -10.36 2.87 -1.87
CA LEU A 3 -9.10 3.46 -1.39
C LEU A 3 -8.87 4.89 -1.92
N ARG A 4 -8.97 5.09 -3.25
CA ARG A 4 -8.75 6.41 -3.87
C ARG A 4 -9.83 7.40 -3.43
N GLU A 5 -11.09 6.97 -3.40
CA GLU A 5 -12.20 7.81 -2.94
C GLU A 5 -12.06 8.18 -1.47
N GLY A 6 -11.65 7.24 -0.61
CA GLY A 6 -11.43 7.50 0.81
C GLY A 6 -10.33 8.52 1.07
N LEU A 7 -9.20 8.42 0.36
CA LEU A 7 -8.11 9.40 0.47
C LEU A 7 -8.53 10.78 -0.04
N ASN A 8 -9.27 10.84 -1.16
CA ASN A 8 -9.80 12.09 -1.68
C ASN A 8 -10.79 12.76 -0.71
N LYS A 9 -11.65 11.99 -0.04
CA LYS A 9 -12.57 12.50 1.00
C LYS A 9 -11.84 13.08 2.22
N MET A 10 -10.63 12.62 2.50
CA MET A 10 -9.74 13.21 3.52
C MET A 10 -9.03 14.48 3.03
N GLY A 11 -9.24 14.90 1.78
CA GLY A 11 -8.56 16.06 1.17
C GLY A 11 -7.14 15.75 0.66
N LEU A 12 -6.73 14.48 0.65
CA LEU A 12 -5.40 14.06 0.18
C LEU A 12 -5.41 13.95 -1.34
N LYS A 13 -4.46 14.62 -1.99
CA LYS A 13 -4.23 14.52 -3.44
C LYS A 13 -3.22 13.40 -3.71
N VAL A 14 -3.72 12.21 -4.04
CA VAL A 14 -2.88 11.02 -4.28
C VAL A 14 -2.91 10.64 -5.76
N ASP A 15 -1.72 10.49 -6.34
CA ASP A 15 -1.56 9.93 -7.69
C ASP A 15 -1.08 8.48 -7.61
N PHE A 16 -1.85 7.56 -8.22
CA PHE A 16 -1.51 6.14 -8.23
C PHE A 16 -0.88 5.77 -9.56
N THR A 17 0.19 4.99 -9.50
CA THR A 17 0.84 4.43 -10.68
C THR A 17 1.24 2.98 -10.43
N SER A 18 1.15 2.16 -11.47
CA SER A 18 1.69 0.80 -11.51
C SER A 18 2.98 0.72 -12.33
N LEU A 19 3.44 1.84 -12.89
CA LEU A 19 4.67 1.91 -13.69
C LEU A 19 5.89 1.77 -12.76
N ARG A 20 6.70 0.74 -13.00
CA ARG A 20 7.85 0.40 -12.13
C ARG A 20 8.93 1.47 -12.11
N ASP A 21 9.12 2.17 -13.22
CA ASP A 21 10.21 3.14 -13.40
C ASP A 21 9.83 4.58 -13.02
N ARG A 22 8.58 4.81 -12.61
CA ARG A 22 8.15 6.14 -12.16
C ARG A 22 8.63 6.39 -10.72
N PRO A 23 9.23 7.56 -10.41
CA PRO A 23 9.50 7.91 -9.02
C PRO A 23 8.19 8.05 -8.25
N VAL A 24 8.15 7.45 -7.06
CA VAL A 24 7.00 7.47 -6.15
C VAL A 24 7.50 7.72 -4.72
N ASP A 25 6.69 8.40 -3.92
CA ASP A 25 6.98 8.65 -2.49
C ASP A 25 6.76 7.39 -1.64
N MET A 26 5.80 6.55 -2.04
CA MET A 26 5.41 5.33 -1.36
C MET A 26 5.13 4.19 -2.35
N ALA A 27 5.46 2.95 -1.96
CA ALA A 27 5.08 1.75 -2.69
C ALA A 27 4.05 0.92 -1.91
N LEU A 28 2.91 0.64 -2.54
CA LEU A 28 1.91 -0.32 -2.05
C LEU A 28 2.13 -1.66 -2.77
N LEU A 29 2.50 -2.68 -2.01
CA LEU A 29 2.79 -4.01 -2.53
C LEU A 29 1.61 -4.92 -2.25
N VAL A 30 0.89 -5.34 -3.29
CA VAL A 30 -0.30 -6.18 -3.12
C VAL A 30 -0.02 -7.59 -3.61
N ASN A 31 -0.25 -8.57 -2.76
CA ASN A 31 -0.17 -9.98 -3.09
C ASN A 31 -1.42 -10.71 -2.61
N GLY A 32 -2.02 -11.54 -3.47
CA GLY A 32 -3.22 -12.30 -3.14
C GLY A 32 -3.00 -13.49 -2.20
N CYS A 33 -1.74 -13.87 -1.92
CA CYS A 33 -1.43 -15.01 -1.08
C CYS A 33 -0.74 -14.59 0.23
N LYS A 34 -1.26 -15.09 1.36
CA LYS A 34 -0.69 -14.88 2.70
C LYS A 34 0.75 -15.41 2.85
N HIS A 35 1.09 -16.46 2.11
CA HIS A 35 2.42 -17.09 2.14
C HIS A 35 3.35 -16.56 1.07
N ALA A 36 2.87 -15.71 0.16
CA ALA A 36 3.74 -15.18 -0.85
C ALA A 36 4.72 -14.21 -0.20
N CYS A 37 5.98 -14.62 -0.17
CA CYS A 37 7.11 -13.72 -0.03
C CYS A 37 7.04 -12.76 -1.21
N LEU A 38 6.35 -11.63 -1.04
CA LEU A 38 6.57 -10.47 -1.89
C LEU A 38 8.07 -10.27 -1.92
N GLU A 39 8.65 -10.22 -3.12
CA GLU A 39 10.04 -9.87 -3.32
C GLU A 39 10.25 -8.40 -2.90
N ALA A 40 10.14 -8.11 -1.60
CA ALA A 40 10.53 -6.86 -0.98
C ALA A 40 12.02 -6.57 -1.25
N LYS A 41 12.78 -7.61 -1.63
CA LYS A 41 14.16 -7.60 -2.10
C LYS A 41 14.35 -7.09 -3.54
N SER A 42 13.35 -7.24 -4.43
CA SER A 42 13.50 -6.94 -5.88
C SER A 42 12.99 -5.56 -6.27
N LEU A 43 12.25 -4.87 -5.40
CA LEU A 43 12.14 -3.42 -5.54
C LEU A 43 13.48 -2.81 -5.16
N LYS A 44 14.21 -2.33 -6.18
CA LYS A 44 15.13 -1.19 -6.08
C LYS A 44 14.36 0.06 -5.61
N ALA A 45 13.66 -0.04 -4.48
CA ALA A 45 13.24 1.10 -3.72
C ALA A 45 14.54 1.75 -3.27
N GLY A 46 14.85 2.93 -3.84
CA GLY A 46 15.93 3.76 -3.34
C GLY A 46 15.87 3.79 -1.82
N ARG A 47 17.03 3.63 -1.17
CA ARG A 47 17.19 3.64 0.29
C ARG A 47 16.29 4.74 0.88
N GLY A 48 15.25 4.37 1.64
CA GLY A 48 14.37 5.32 2.35
C GLY A 48 12.91 5.48 1.89
N ARG A 49 12.43 4.81 0.82
CA ARG A 49 11.01 4.91 0.42
C ARG A 49 10.08 4.09 1.33
N LEU A 50 8.97 4.70 1.76
CA LEU A 50 7.93 4.07 2.57
C LEU A 50 7.25 2.94 1.79
N LYS A 51 6.99 1.82 2.47
CA LYS A 51 6.36 0.63 1.87
C LYS A 51 5.21 0.16 2.75
N ILE A 52 4.11 -0.19 2.12
CA ILE A 52 2.99 -0.90 2.75
C ILE A 52 2.85 -2.25 2.04
N SER A 53 2.87 -3.35 2.79
CA SER A 53 2.77 -4.69 2.24
C SER A 53 1.40 -5.31 2.54
N VAL A 54 0.62 -5.57 1.50
CA VAL A 54 -0.67 -6.28 1.57
C VAL A 54 -0.48 -7.72 1.09
N ARG A 55 -0.81 -8.70 1.94
CA ARG A 55 -0.68 -10.14 1.64
C ARG A 55 -1.96 -10.88 2.03
N GLY A 56 -2.85 -11.10 1.06
CA GLY A 56 -4.22 -11.54 1.33
C GLY A 56 -4.89 -10.55 2.29
N GLU A 57 -5.42 -11.07 3.40
CA GLU A 57 -6.08 -10.29 4.46
C GLU A 57 -5.11 -9.72 5.50
N MET A 58 -3.88 -9.39 5.09
CA MET A 58 -2.85 -8.85 5.97
C MET A 58 -2.27 -7.54 5.43
N VAL A 59 -1.95 -6.61 6.34
CA VAL A 59 -1.19 -5.38 6.07
C VAL A 59 0.01 -5.32 7.03
N ASP A 60 1.23 -5.19 6.50
CA ASP A 60 2.48 -5.13 7.29
C ASP A 60 2.58 -6.22 8.38
N ASP A 61 2.31 -7.47 7.99
CA ASP A 61 2.30 -8.66 8.87
C ASP A 61 1.14 -8.72 9.90
N GLN A 62 0.23 -7.75 9.92
CA GLN A 62 -0.97 -7.78 10.76
C GLN A 62 -2.19 -8.28 9.98
N TYR A 63 -2.93 -9.23 10.54
CA TYR A 63 -4.21 -9.67 9.98
C TYR A 63 -5.27 -8.59 10.19
N VAL A 64 -6.01 -8.30 9.12
CA VAL A 64 -7.00 -7.21 9.10
C VAL A 64 -8.36 -7.62 8.56
N GLY A 65 -8.47 -8.73 7.83
CA GLY A 65 -9.71 -9.13 7.15
C GLY A 65 -9.96 -8.36 5.86
N GLU A 66 -10.57 -9.00 4.86
CA GLU A 66 -10.74 -8.41 3.52
C GLU A 66 -11.57 -7.11 3.51
N GLY A 67 -12.66 -7.06 4.29
CA GLY A 67 -13.57 -5.91 4.34
C GLY A 67 -12.96 -4.65 4.98
N ASP A 68 -11.96 -4.80 5.85
CA ASP A 68 -11.31 -3.68 6.54
C ASP A 68 -10.06 -3.18 5.80
N LEU A 69 -9.58 -3.90 4.78
CA LEU A 69 -8.41 -3.53 3.99
C LEU A 69 -8.47 -2.08 3.49
N PRO A 70 -9.57 -1.58 2.86
CA PRO A 70 -9.62 -0.22 2.37
C PRO A 70 -9.44 0.80 3.50
N LYS A 71 -10.16 0.62 4.61
CA LYS A 71 -10.12 1.53 5.77
C LYS A 71 -8.73 1.60 6.38
N ILE A 72 -8.10 0.46 6.59
CA ILE A 72 -6.78 0.37 7.21
C ILE A 72 -5.71 0.94 6.29
N LEU A 73 -5.80 0.70 4.98
CA LEU A 73 -4.89 1.29 4.01
C LEU A 73 -5.02 2.82 3.96
N ILE A 74 -6.24 3.36 4.01
CA ILE A 74 -6.46 4.81 4.09
C ILE A 74 -5.78 5.39 5.34
N GLN A 75 -6.04 4.80 6.51
CA GLN A 75 -5.44 5.24 7.77
C GLN A 75 -3.91 5.17 7.70
N ARG A 76 -3.37 4.07 7.20
CA ARG A 76 -1.92 3.85 7.09
C ARG A 76 -1.27 4.86 6.17
N ILE A 77 -1.79 5.04 4.96
CA ILE A 77 -1.28 6.04 4.01
C ILE A 77 -1.35 7.45 4.61
N SER A 78 -2.47 7.80 5.25
CA SER A 78 -2.63 9.12 5.87
C SER A 78 -1.67 9.37 7.03
N SER A 79 -1.19 8.34 7.73
CA SER A 79 -0.22 8.50 8.81
C SER A 79 1.19 8.89 8.35
N PHE A 80 1.45 8.83 7.04
CA PHE A 80 2.74 9.15 6.44
C PHE A 80 2.76 10.50 5.68
N LEU A 81 1.62 11.17 5.56
CA LEU A 81 1.43 12.45 4.87
C LEU A 81 1.17 13.57 5.88
#